data_AF-A0A1I1I2K2-F1
#
_entry.id   AF-A0A1I1I2K2-F1
#
_cell.length_a   1.000
_cell.length_b   1.000
_cell.length_c   1.000
_cell.angle_alpha   90.00
_cell.angle_beta   90.00
_cell.angle_gamma   90.00
#
_symmetry.space_group_name_H-M   'P 1'
#
loop_
_entity.id
_entity.type
_entity.pdbx_description
1 polymer ?
#
loop_
_entity_poly.entity_id
_entity_poly.type
_entity_poly.pdbx_seq_one_letter_code
_entity_poly.pdbx_strand_id
1 'polypeptide(L)'
;MNKDYINAMDAANEYGLYLKVVTSVKSFDTYNSFFNIFDQQDEPCRRIVMLTRDKQLEEVYDENPTEDVDSNKMIDDNIWIKSFSLLINPNKIELGDIVVSKILVEELCNK
;
A
#
# COMPACT_ATOMS: atom_id res chain seq x y z
N MET A 1 7.14 -23.02 -9.54
CA MET A 1 6.51 -21.81 -10.09
C MET A 1 7.60 -20.77 -10.22
N ASN A 2 8.02 -20.46 -11.45
CA ASN A 2 8.91 -19.32 -11.71
C ASN A 2 8.12 -18.07 -11.34
N LYS A 3 8.44 -17.48 -10.20
CA LYS A 3 7.97 -16.15 -9.89
C LYS A 3 8.87 -15.22 -10.68
N ASP A 4 8.44 -14.89 -11.90
CA ASP A 4 9.13 -13.87 -12.68
C ASP A 4 8.87 -12.54 -11.97
N TYR A 5 9.90 -12.09 -11.26
CA TYR A 5 9.91 -10.80 -10.58
C TYR A 5 10.54 -9.74 -11.49
N ILE A 6 9.95 -8.55 -11.49
CA ILE A 6 10.45 -7.36 -12.19
C ILE A 6 10.65 -6.26 -11.16
N ASN A 7 11.56 -5.32 -11.42
CA ASN A 7 11.69 -4.12 -10.61
C ASN A 7 10.36 -3.32 -10.64
N ALA A 8 9.91 -2.84 -9.49
CA ALA A 8 8.64 -2.12 -9.39
C ALA A 8 8.66 -0.80 -10.18
N MET A 9 9.83 -0.14 -10.29
CA MET A 9 9.99 1.08 -11.07
C MET A 9 9.96 0.79 -12.58
N ASP A 10 10.61 -0.29 -13.00
CA ASP A 10 10.54 -0.74 -14.40
C ASP A 10 9.12 -1.13 -14.78
N ALA A 11 8.43 -1.87 -13.91
CA ALA A 11 7.02 -2.22 -14.10
C ALA A 11 6.11 -0.99 -14.18
N ALA A 12 6.36 0.03 -13.35
CA ALA A 12 5.61 1.29 -13.44
C ALA A 12 5.76 1.93 -14.84
N ASN A 13 6.99 1.99 -15.35
CA ASN A 13 7.28 2.58 -16.65
C ASN A 13 6.75 1.75 -17.83
N GLU A 14 6.95 0.42 -17.81
CA GLU A 14 6.57 -0.48 -18.90
C GLU A 14 5.06 -0.58 -19.06
N TYR A 15 4.32 -0.60 -17.95
CA TYR A 15 2.87 -0.81 -17.93
C TYR A 15 2.08 0.49 -17.74
N GLY A 16 2.75 1.66 -17.70
CA GLY A 16 2.09 2.96 -17.53
C GLY A 16 1.42 3.13 -16.16
N LEU A 17 1.95 2.49 -15.12
CA LEU A 17 1.48 2.58 -13.74
C LEU A 17 2.30 3.61 -12.95
N TYR A 18 1.84 3.90 -11.74
CA TYR A 18 2.53 4.77 -10.79
C TYR A 18 3.00 3.97 -9.58
N LEU A 19 4.31 4.03 -9.30
CA LEU A 19 4.89 3.56 -8.05
C LEU A 19 4.79 4.69 -7.02
N LYS A 20 3.99 4.49 -5.97
CA LYS A 20 3.74 5.50 -4.94
C LYS A 20 4.01 4.97 -3.54
N VAL A 21 4.38 5.90 -2.66
CA VAL A 21 4.33 5.70 -1.21
C VAL A 21 3.05 6.38 -0.71
N VAL A 22 2.12 5.61 -0.17
CA VAL A 22 0.86 6.11 0.38
C VAL A 22 0.80 5.89 1.89
N THR A 23 -0.10 6.59 2.56
CA THR A 23 -0.40 6.36 3.98
C THR A 23 -1.57 5.40 4.10
N SER A 24 -1.43 4.36 4.91
CA SER A 24 -2.54 3.47 5.24
C SER A 24 -3.31 4.05 6.42
N VAL A 25 -4.64 4.02 6.36
CA VAL A 25 -5.55 4.52 7.40
C VAL A 25 -6.50 3.41 7.83
N LYS A 26 -6.89 3.39 9.10
CA LYS A 26 -7.89 2.48 9.63
C LYS A 26 -8.82 3.23 10.57
N SER A 27 -10.11 2.91 10.50
CA SER A 27 -11.11 3.43 11.43
C SER A 27 -11.04 2.66 12.75
N PHE A 28 -10.96 3.38 13.85
CA PHE A 28 -11.04 2.82 15.20
C PHE A 28 -12.26 3.36 15.91
N ASP A 29 -13.07 2.45 16.43
CA ASP A 29 -14.20 2.79 17.28
C ASP A 29 -13.68 2.97 18.71
N THR A 30 -13.97 4.12 19.30
CA THR A 30 -13.67 4.42 20.69
C THR A 30 -14.96 4.61 21.46
N TYR A 31 -15.03 3.98 22.63
CA TYR A 31 -16.15 4.12 23.55
C TYR A 31 -15.66 4.64 24.89
N ASN A 32 -16.09 5.85 25.25
CA ASN A 32 -15.87 6.40 26.57
C ASN A 32 -17.07 6.09 27.47
N SER A 33 -16.90 5.08 28.32
CA SER A 33 -17.97 4.58 29.21
C SER A 33 -18.39 5.56 30.31
N PHE A 34 -17.51 6.48 30.73
CA PHE A 34 -17.84 7.47 31.76
C PHE A 34 -18.80 8.54 31.26
N PHE A 35 -18.69 8.93 29.98
CA PHE A 35 -19.55 9.94 29.37
C PHE A 35 -20.60 9.34 28.42
N ASN A 36 -20.59 8.02 28.22
CA ASN A 36 -21.45 7.31 27.27
C ASN A 36 -21.34 7.88 25.84
N ILE A 37 -20.11 8.19 25.41
CA ILE A 37 -19.81 8.74 24.08
C ILE A 37 -19.19 7.64 23.23
N PHE A 38 -19.77 7.44 22.05
CA PHE A 38 -19.20 6.63 20.96
C PHE A 38 -18.61 7.59 19.93
N ASP A 39 -17.38 7.33 19.53
CA ASP A 39 -16.69 8.08 18.48
C ASP A 39 -15.97 7.12 17.54
N GLN A 40 -15.84 7.52 16.27
CA GLN A 40 -15.16 6.76 15.23
C GLN A 40 -14.16 7.70 14.55
N GLN A 41 -12.88 7.33 14.60
CA GLN A 41 -11.80 8.15 14.07
C GLN A 41 -10.90 7.33 13.15
N ASP A 42 -10.54 7.91 12.02
CA ASP A 42 -9.55 7.35 11.10
C ASP A 42 -8.15 7.73 11.56
N GLU A 43 -7.32 6.73 11.82
CA GLU A 43 -5.93 6.93 12.22
C GLU A 43 -4.95 6.39 11.16
N PRO A 44 -3.86 7.13 10.88
CA PRO A 44 -2.79 6.64 10.03
C PRO A 44 -2.05 5.50 10.73
N CYS A 45 -1.79 4.41 10.01
CA CYS A 45 -1.19 3.20 10.56
C CYS A 45 0.26 3.00 10.07
N ARG A 46 0.50 3.08 8.76
CA ARG A 46 1.81 2.83 8.14
C ARG A 46 1.96 3.48 6.77
N ARG A 47 3.18 3.45 6.22
CA ARG A 47 3.45 3.83 4.83
C ARG A 47 3.50 2.57 3.97
N ILE A 48 2.91 2.62 2.78
CA ILE A 48 2.88 1.47 1.86
C ILE A 48 3.44 1.91 0.52
N VAL A 49 4.40 1.14 0.01
CA VAL A 49 4.82 1.20 -1.39
C VAL A 49 3.87 0.35 -2.20
N MET A 50 3.26 0.97 -3.21
CA MET A 50 2.28 0.32 -4.07
C MET A 50 2.44 0.70 -5.53
N LEU A 51 1.99 -0.20 -6.41
CA LEU A 51 1.69 0.12 -7.80
C LEU A 51 0.20 0.38 -7.95
N THR A 52 -0.12 1.50 -8.60
CA THR A 52 -1.49 1.96 -8.82
C THR A 52 -1.62 2.60 -10.20
N ARG A 53 -2.84 2.63 -10.73
CA ARG A 53 -3.19 3.43 -11.90
C ARG A 53 -3.48 4.89 -11.54
N ASP A 54 -3.75 5.18 -10.27
CA ASP A 54 -4.11 6.51 -9.82
C ASP A 54 -2.88 7.30 -9.35
N LYS A 55 -2.53 8.32 -10.13
CA LYS A 55 -1.44 9.23 -9.80
C LYS A 55 -1.71 10.05 -8.55
N GLN A 56 -2.96 10.31 -8.19
CA GLN A 56 -3.35 11.19 -7.10
C GLN A 56 -3.60 10.45 -5.78
N LEU A 57 -3.51 9.12 -5.76
CA LEU A 57 -3.75 8.33 -4.56
C LEU A 57 -2.72 8.64 -3.46
N GLU A 58 -3.18 9.14 -2.31
CA GLU A 58 -2.31 9.47 -1.16
C GLU A 58 -2.58 8.58 0.05
N GLU A 59 -3.80 8.09 0.19
CA GLU A 59 -4.26 7.29 1.33
C GLU A 59 -5.00 6.04 0.86
N VAL A 60 -4.86 4.96 1.63
CA VAL A 60 -5.55 3.68 1.40
C VAL A 60 -6.08 3.13 2.71
N TYR A 61 -7.24 2.47 2.65
CA TYR A 61 -7.79 1.82 3.83
C TYR A 61 -7.05 0.51 4.13
N ASP A 62 -6.73 0.26 5.40
CA ASP A 62 -5.98 -0.91 5.86
C ASP A 62 -6.83 -1.73 6.81
N GLU A 63 -7.42 -2.81 6.31
CA GLU A 63 -8.24 -3.70 7.14
C GLU A 63 -7.42 -4.35 8.26
N ASN A 64 -6.16 -4.70 7.97
CA ASN A 64 -5.28 -5.44 8.89
C ASN A 64 -3.86 -4.84 8.96
N PRO A 65 -3.70 -3.70 9.67
CA PRO A 65 -2.41 -3.01 9.76
C PRO A 65 -1.34 -3.80 10.53
N THR A 66 -1.72 -4.84 11.25
CA THR A 66 -0.81 -5.73 11.99
C THR A 66 -0.16 -6.81 11.12
N GLU A 67 -0.69 -7.09 9.94
CA GLU A 67 -0.07 -8.06 9.01
C GLU A 67 0.99 -7.37 8.15
N ASP A 68 2.23 -7.89 8.13
CA ASP A 68 3.29 -7.34 7.29
C ASP A 68 2.94 -7.41 5.81
N VAL A 69 3.12 -6.28 5.13
CA VAL A 69 3.11 -6.22 3.67
C VAL A 69 4.53 -6.52 3.20
N ASP A 70 4.91 -7.79 3.22
CA ASP A 70 6.22 -8.25 2.74
C ASP A 70 6.10 -9.16 1.50
N SER A 71 4.87 -9.34 1.00
CA SER A 71 4.60 -10.08 -0.22
C SER A 71 3.66 -9.29 -1.12
N ASN A 72 3.96 -9.27 -2.42
CA ASN A 72 3.15 -8.58 -3.41
C ASN A 72 1.71 -9.09 -3.35
N LYS A 73 0.77 -8.23 -2.97
CA LYS A 73 -0.65 -8.56 -2.80
C LYS A 73 -1.51 -7.57 -3.55
N MET A 74 -2.51 -8.06 -4.25
CA MET A 74 -3.50 -7.20 -4.91
C MET A 74 -4.61 -6.85 -3.91
N ILE A 75 -4.82 -5.55 -3.67
CA ILE A 75 -5.82 -5.00 -2.75
C ILE A 75 -6.43 -3.76 -3.43
N ASP A 76 -7.75 -3.73 -3.54
CA ASP A 76 -8.53 -2.61 -4.11
C ASP A 76 -7.97 -2.07 -5.44
N ASP A 77 -7.72 -2.98 -6.38
CA ASP A 77 -7.13 -2.68 -7.70
C ASP A 77 -5.79 -1.94 -7.64
N ASN A 78 -5.02 -2.23 -6.60
CA ASN A 78 -3.64 -1.82 -6.46
C ASN A 78 -2.78 -3.00 -6.03
N ILE A 79 -1.47 -2.92 -6.29
CA ILE A 79 -0.53 -3.93 -5.80
C ILE A 79 0.26 -3.33 -4.64
N TRP A 80 0.03 -3.85 -3.45
CA TRP A 80 0.80 -3.52 -2.27
C TRP A 80 2.08 -4.36 -2.30
N ILE A 81 3.23 -3.70 -2.17
CA ILE A 81 4.53 -4.35 -2.35
C ILE A 81 5.29 -4.44 -1.03
N LYS A 82 5.40 -3.32 -0.32
CA LYS A 82 6.17 -3.23 0.91
C LYS A 82 5.58 -2.22 1.88
N SER A 83 5.65 -2.48 3.18
CA SER A 83 5.28 -1.50 4.21
C SER A 83 6.48 -0.93 4.97
N PHE A 84 6.29 0.28 5.50
CA PHE A 84 7.27 1.03 6.28
C PHE A 84 6.57 1.73 7.45
N SER A 85 7.31 1.98 8.54
CA SER A 85 6.81 2.76 9.68
C SER A 85 6.49 4.20 9.29
N LEU A 86 5.46 4.78 9.91
CA LEU A 86 5.13 6.22 9.78
C LEU A 86 6.27 7.15 10.23
N LEU A 87 7.18 6.65 11.07
CA LEU A 87 8.34 7.41 11.56
C LEU A 87 9.40 7.64 10.46
N ILE A 88 9.32 6.89 9.36
CA ILE A 88 10.26 7.00 8.25
C ILE A 88 9.77 8.12 7.31
N ASN A 89 10.67 9.06 7.00
CA ASN A 89 10.37 10.10 6.02
C ASN A 89 10.16 9.47 4.64
N PRO A 90 9.02 9.70 3.96
CA PRO A 90 8.72 9.07 2.68
C PRO A 90 9.76 9.37 1.60
N ASN A 91 10.41 10.53 1.63
CA ASN A 91 11.44 10.92 0.67
C ASN A 91 12.77 10.16 0.86
N LYS A 92 12.94 9.46 1.99
CA LYS A 92 14.12 8.63 2.28
C LYS A 92 13.89 7.15 1.97
N ILE A 93 12.70 6.77 1.51
CA ILE A 93 12.39 5.38 1.15
C ILE A 93 13.04 5.08 -0.19
N GLU A 94 13.99 4.14 -0.19
CA GLU A 94 14.64 3.67 -1.41
C GLU A 94 13.73 2.69 -2.15
N LEU A 95 13.30 3.09 -3.36
CA LEU A 95 12.41 2.30 -4.21
C LEU A 95 13.17 1.43 -5.22
N GLY A 96 14.49 1.64 -5.36
CA GLY A 96 15.31 1.07 -6.43
C GLY A 96 15.42 -0.45 -6.40
N ASP A 97 15.35 -1.07 -5.21
CA ASP A 97 15.51 -2.53 -5.06
C ASP A 97 14.18 -3.27 -4.86
N ILE A 98 13.06 -2.56 -4.97
CA ILE A 98 11.74 -3.13 -4.74
C ILE A 98 11.30 -3.93 -5.97
N VAL A 99 10.91 -5.19 -5.76
CA VAL A 99 10.48 -6.10 -6.82
C VAL A 99 9.01 -6.47 -6.72
N VAL A 100 8.40 -6.75 -7.86
CA VAL A 100 7.00 -7.16 -7.99
C VAL A 100 6.84 -8.36 -8.91
N SER A 101 5.86 -9.22 -8.59
CA SER A 101 5.49 -10.35 -9.45
C SER A 101 4.91 -9.83 -10.76
N LYS A 102 5.51 -10.22 -11.88
CA LYS A 102 5.05 -9.80 -13.22
C LYS A 102 3.60 -10.22 -13.48
N ILE A 103 3.21 -11.42 -13.02
CA ILE A 103 1.84 -11.94 -13.13
C ILE A 103 0.83 -10.98 -12.50
N LEU A 104 1.13 -10.44 -11.31
CA LEU A 104 0.23 -9.50 -10.64
C LEU A 104 0.12 -8.16 -11.39
N VAL A 105 1.22 -7.70 -11.99
CA VAL A 105 1.22 -6.47 -12.80
C VAL A 105 0.37 -6.65 -14.06
N GLU A 106 0.51 -7.80 -14.73
CA GLU A 106 -0.32 -8.15 -15.89
C GLU A 106 -1.80 -8.27 -15.50
N GLU A 107 -2.12 -8.91 -14.37
CA GLU A 107 -3.49 -8.97 -13.83
C GLU A 107 -4.05 -7.57 -13.53
N LEU A 108 -3.24 -6.67 -12.96
CA LEU A 108 -3.65 -5.29 -12.71
C LEU A 108 -3.97 -4.56 -14.01
N CYS A 109 -3.21 -4.81 -15.07
CA CYS A 109 -3.37 -4.13 -16.35
C CYS A 109 -4.55 -4.66 -17.19
N ASN A 110 -4.94 -5.91 -17.01
CA ASN A 110 -6.01 -6.56 -17.76
C ASN A 110 -7.42 -6.32 -17.18
N LYS A 111 -7.53 -5.81 -15.95
CA LYS A 111 -8.78 -5.35 -15.36
C LYS A 111 -9.19 -3.97 -15.86
#